data_AF-A0A645IQP0-F1
#
_entry.id   AF-A0A645IQP0-F1
#
_cell.length_a   1.000
_cell.length_b   1.000
_cell.length_c   1.000
_cell.angle_alpha   90.00
_cell.angle_beta   90.00
_cell.angle_gamma   90.00
#
_symmetry.space_group_name_H-M   'P 1'
#
loop_
_entity.id
_entity.type
_entity.pdbx_description
1 polymer ?
#
loop_
_entity_poly.entity_id
_entity_poly.type
_entity_poly.pdbx_seq_one_letter_code
_entity_poly.pdbx_strand_id
1 'polypeptide(L)'
;MVIKYGRYGKFLACPGFPECQNTKPFFEEAGVNCPECGGKVLIRKTKKGRIYYGCENNPECGFMSWNKPTGEKCPVCGSFMVEKGRKNVKIVCSNEKCGYIKEKPADGE
;
A
#
# COMPACT_ATOMS: atom_id res chain seq x y z
N MET A 1 16.83 -4.95 15.60
CA MET A 1 17.09 -3.98 14.51
C MET A 1 16.49 -2.64 14.91
N VAL A 2 17.09 -1.53 14.50
CA VAL A 2 16.66 -0.15 14.79
C VAL A 2 16.28 0.55 13.48
N ILE A 3 15.35 1.50 13.53
CA ILE A 3 14.97 2.29 12.35
C ILE A 3 16.00 3.41 12.17
N LYS A 4 16.70 3.43 11.03
CA LYS A 4 17.59 4.51 10.61
C LYS A 4 17.06 5.17 9.34
N TYR A 5 17.56 6.37 9.05
CA TYR A 5 17.18 7.17 7.87
C TYR A 5 18.35 7.24 6.90
N GLY A 6 18.08 7.00 5.62
CA GLY A 6 19.06 7.10 4.54
C GLY A 6 18.48 7.78 3.30
N ARG A 7 19.27 7.84 2.23
CA ARG A 7 18.89 8.50 0.95
C ARG A 7 17.54 8.02 0.38
N TYR A 8 17.20 6.75 0.60
CA TYR A 8 16.00 6.12 0.05
C TYR A 8 14.82 6.05 1.03
N GLY A 9 14.98 6.59 2.24
CA GLY A 9 13.96 6.59 3.29
C GLY A 9 14.39 5.82 4.55
N LYS A 10 13.40 5.38 5.31
CA LYS A 10 13.58 4.58 6.52
C LYS A 10 14.04 3.16 6.16
N PHE A 11 14.96 2.60 6.93
CA PHE A 11 15.37 1.21 6.82
C PHE A 11 15.66 0.62 8.19
N LEU A 12 15.56 -0.70 8.29
CA LEU A 12 15.93 -1.45 9.49
C LEU A 12 17.43 -1.74 9.43
N ALA A 13 18.16 -1.34 10.47
CA ALA A 13 19.59 -1.59 10.59
C ALA A 13 19.90 -2.38 11.87
N CYS A 14 21.06 -3.02 11.95
CA CYS A 14 21.58 -3.50 13.23
C CYS A 14 21.84 -2.32 14.18
N PRO A 15 21.70 -2.53 15.51
CA PRO A 15 21.99 -1.48 16.49
C PRO A 15 23.44 -0.98 16.39
N GLY A 16 24.39 -1.88 16.11
CA GLY A 16 25.81 -1.56 15.86
C GLY A 16 26.14 -1.01 14.47
N PHE A 17 25.18 -0.42 13.75
CA PHE A 17 25.47 0.25 12.47
C PHE A 17 26.24 1.56 12.74
N PRO A 18 27.43 1.80 12.13
CA PRO A 18 27.87 1.26 10.83
C PRO A 18 28.76 0.00 10.85
N GLU A 19 29.21 -0.47 12.00
CA GLU A 19 30.12 -1.64 12.14
C GLU A 19 29.46 -2.96 11.70
N CYS A 20 28.14 -3.08 11.89
CA CYS A 20 27.33 -4.17 11.34
C CYS A 20 26.45 -3.65 10.20
N GLN A 21 26.79 -4.03 8.96
CA GLN A 21 26.12 -3.57 7.72
C GLN A 21 24.83 -4.34 7.37
N ASN A 22 24.34 -5.20 8.25
CA ASN A 22 23.08 -5.90 8.02
C ASN A 22 21.91 -4.89 8.06
N THR A 23 21.29 -4.69 6.90
CA THR A 23 20.17 -3.77 6.71
C THR A 23 19.05 -4.45 5.96
N LYS A 24 17.81 -4.09 6.29
CA LYS A 24 16.60 -4.57 5.62
C LYS A 24 15.73 -3.38 5.22
N PRO A 25 15.03 -3.46 4.08
CA PRO A 25 14.07 -2.43 3.69
C PRO A 25 12.96 -2.36 4.74
N PHE A 26 12.58 -1.16 5.13
CA PHE A 26 11.40 -0.92 5.95
C PHE A 26 10.27 -0.50 5.01
N PHE A 27 9.19 -1.28 4.98
CA PHE A 27 7.99 -0.94 4.24
C PHE A 27 6.93 -0.43 5.22
N GLU A 28 6.28 0.67 4.87
CA GLU A 28 5.15 1.19 5.65
C GLU A 28 3.89 0.42 5.29
N GLU A 29 3.08 0.04 6.27
CA GLU A 29 1.79 -0.60 6.03
C GLU A 29 0.79 0.43 5.52
N ALA A 30 0.01 0.09 4.50
CA ALA A 30 -1.03 0.96 3.95
C ALA A 30 -2.28 1.04 4.86
N GLY A 31 -2.33 0.20 5.90
CA GLY A 31 -3.47 0.09 6.82
C GLY A 31 -4.68 -0.64 6.22
N VAL A 32 -4.47 -1.43 5.18
CA VAL A 32 -5.52 -2.14 4.45
C VAL A 32 -5.06 -3.54 4.09
N ASN A 33 -6.01 -4.48 4.06
CA ASN A 33 -5.76 -5.86 3.67
C ASN A 33 -5.84 -6.03 2.15
N CYS A 34 -5.10 -7.01 1.65
CA CYS A 34 -5.03 -7.37 0.26
C CYS A 34 -6.38 -7.98 -0.14
N PRO A 35 -7.06 -7.45 -1.17
CA PRO A 35 -8.36 -7.97 -1.61
C PRO A 35 -8.26 -9.36 -2.24
N GLU A 36 -7.06 -9.83 -2.59
CA GLU A 36 -6.84 -11.15 -3.21
C GLU A 36 -6.56 -12.25 -2.19
N CYS A 37 -5.67 -12.00 -1.21
CA CYS A 37 -5.23 -13.02 -0.25
C CYS A 37 -5.49 -12.68 1.23
N GLY A 38 -5.99 -11.48 1.55
CA GLY A 38 -6.20 -11.02 2.92
C GLY A 38 -4.94 -10.59 3.69
N GLY A 39 -3.74 -10.84 3.14
CA GLY A 39 -2.47 -10.36 3.71
C GLY A 39 -2.37 -8.83 3.74
N LYS A 40 -1.38 -8.25 4.40
CA LYS A 40 -1.27 -6.80 4.51
C LYS A 40 -0.75 -6.17 3.22
N VAL A 41 -1.22 -4.97 2.95
CA VAL A 41 -0.72 -4.15 1.83
C VAL A 41 0.36 -3.21 2.34
N LEU A 42 1.51 -3.25 1.68
CA LEU A 42 2.69 -2.46 1.97
C LEU A 42 2.83 -1.32 0.95
N ILE A 43 3.22 -0.16 1.43
CA ILE A 43 3.58 1.02 0.65
C ILE A 43 5.03 0.85 0.19
N ARG A 44 5.19 0.76 -1.12
CA ARG A 44 6.50 0.57 -1.77
C ARG A 44 6.78 1.74 -2.72
N LYS A 45 8.06 1.98 -2.99
CA LYS A 45 8.52 2.99 -3.95
C LYS A 45 9.25 2.31 -5.10
N THR A 46 8.92 2.71 -6.33
CA THR A 46 9.64 2.31 -7.53
C THR A 46 11.02 2.97 -7.58
N LYS A 47 11.93 2.47 -8.43
CA LYS A 47 13.25 3.11 -8.68
C LYS A 47 13.13 4.58 -9.11
N LYS A 48 12.02 4.96 -9.77
CA LYS A 48 11.70 6.34 -10.19
C LYS A 48 11.01 7.18 -9.10
N GLY A 49 10.86 6.65 -7.88
CA GLY A 49 10.27 7.36 -6.74
C GLY A 49 8.74 7.35 -6.67
N ARG A 50 8.03 6.76 -7.65
CA ARG A 50 6.56 6.63 -7.59
C ARG A 50 6.15 5.60 -6.54
N ILE A 51 5.18 5.96 -5.71
CA ILE A 51 4.59 5.09 -4.69
C ILE A 51 3.63 4.11 -5.35
N TYR A 52 3.64 2.86 -4.88
CA TYR A 52 2.67 1.84 -5.20
C TYR A 52 2.35 0.99 -3.97
N TYR A 53 1.21 0.34 -3.99
CA TYR A 53 0.68 -0.49 -2.93
C TYR A 53 0.78 -1.94 -3.39
N GLY A 54 1.58 -2.74 -2.70
CA GLY A 54 1.82 -4.15 -3.03
C GLY A 54 1.53 -5.06 -1.85
N CYS A 55 1.14 -6.31 -2.09
CA CYS A 55 0.95 -7.27 -1.01
C CYS A 55 2.28 -7.65 -0.33
N GLU A 56 2.23 -7.92 0.98
CA GLU A 56 3.36 -8.49 1.72
C GLU A 56 3.74 -9.89 1.24
N ASN A 57 2.75 -10.70 0.82
CA ASN A 57 2.91 -12.11 0.44
C ASN A 57 3.46 -12.31 -0.99
N ASN A 58 4.14 -11.33 -1.58
CA ASN A 58 4.74 -11.50 -2.91
C ASN A 58 5.98 -12.42 -2.82
N PRO A 59 6.14 -13.47 -3.66
CA PRO A 59 5.53 -13.68 -4.98
C PRO A 59 4.22 -14.47 -5.02
N GLU A 60 3.75 -15.01 -3.90
CA GLU A 60 2.52 -15.81 -3.83
C GLU A 60 1.27 -14.98 -4.16
N CYS A 61 1.29 -13.68 -3.82
CA CYS A 61 0.27 -12.71 -4.20
C CYS A 61 0.89 -11.55 -4.98
N GLY A 62 0.60 -11.50 -6.28
CA GLY A 62 1.08 -10.48 -7.22
C GLY A 62 0.32 -9.14 -7.19
N PHE A 63 -0.48 -8.90 -6.16
CA PHE A 63 -1.31 -7.70 -6.05
C PHE A 63 -0.45 -6.42 -6.09
N MET A 64 -0.75 -5.54 -7.05
CA MET A 64 -0.09 -4.25 -7.23
C MET A 64 -1.11 -3.18 -7.64
N SER A 65 -1.13 -2.07 -6.92
CA SER A 65 -2.00 -0.93 -7.24
C SER A 65 -1.26 0.41 -7.09
N TRP A 66 -1.55 1.37 -7.96
CA TRP A 66 -1.02 2.74 -7.86
C TRP A 66 -1.77 3.60 -6.85
N ASN A 67 -3.04 3.29 -6.63
CA ASN A 67 -3.90 3.97 -5.67
C ASN A 67 -4.08 3.10 -4.44
N LYS A 68 -4.30 3.73 -3.28
CA LYS A 68 -4.49 3.01 -2.03
C LYS A 68 -5.75 2.15 -2.13
N PRO A 69 -5.65 0.81 -2.04
CA PRO A 69 -6.83 -0.03 -2.04
C PRO A 69 -7.59 0.16 -0.73
N THR A 70 -8.91 -0.02 -0.73
CA THR A 70 -9.68 0.00 0.53
C THR A 70 -9.71 -1.37 1.22
N GLY A 71 -9.26 -2.42 0.53
CA GLY A 71 -9.42 -3.81 0.97
C GLY A 71 -10.81 -4.38 0.69
N GLU A 72 -11.77 -3.55 0.31
CA GLU A 72 -13.12 -3.98 -0.08
C GLU A 72 -13.19 -4.37 -1.57
N LYS A 73 -14.05 -5.33 -1.87
CA LYS A 73 -14.42 -5.69 -3.25
C LYS A 73 -15.68 -4.92 -3.66
N CYS A 74 -15.75 -4.58 -4.92
CA CYS A 74 -16.89 -3.91 -5.53
C CYS A 74 -18.10 -4.86 -5.49
N PRO A 75 -19.26 -4.42 -4.96
CA PRO A 75 -20.47 -5.25 -4.91
C PRO A 75 -21.07 -5.51 -6.30
N VAL A 76 -20.68 -4.74 -7.32
CA VAL A 76 -21.24 -4.84 -8.67
C VAL A 76 -20.45 -5.82 -9.54
N CYS A 77 -19.12 -5.76 -9.50
CA CYS A 77 -18.25 -6.52 -10.42
C CYS A 77 -17.22 -7.42 -9.71
N GLY A 78 -17.15 -7.38 -8.38
CA GLY A 78 -16.20 -8.17 -7.58
C GLY A 78 -14.74 -7.69 -7.64
N SER A 79 -14.41 -6.67 -8.45
CA SER A 79 -13.06 -6.09 -8.50
C SER A 79 -12.75 -5.24 -7.27
N PHE A 80 -11.48 -5.10 -6.89
CA PHE A 80 -11.12 -4.32 -5.70
C PHE A 80 -11.39 -2.82 -5.85
N MET A 81 -11.62 -2.15 -4.73
CA MET A 81 -11.88 -0.71 -4.69
C MET A 81 -10.63 0.06 -4.23
N VAL A 82 -10.49 1.29 -4.75
CA VAL A 82 -9.32 2.17 -4.50
C VAL A 82 -9.74 3.59 -4.17
N GLU A 83 -8.93 4.26 -3.37
CA GLU A 83 -9.09 5.66 -2.98
C GLU A 83 -8.51 6.59 -4.07
N LYS A 84 -9.33 7.51 -4.56
CA LYS A 84 -8.98 8.49 -5.60
C LYS A 84 -9.32 9.91 -5.13
N GLY A 85 -8.32 10.80 -5.19
CA GLY A 85 -8.44 12.19 -4.75
C GLY A 85 -7.54 12.50 -3.54
N ARG A 86 -7.21 13.79 -3.35
CA ARG A 86 -6.43 14.28 -2.19
C ARG A 86 -7.28 14.95 -1.11
N LYS A 87 -8.17 15.86 -1.52
CA LYS A 87 -9.06 16.62 -0.60
C LYS A 87 -10.42 15.95 -0.42
N ASN A 88 -11.01 15.46 -1.51
CA ASN A 88 -12.26 14.70 -1.51
C ASN A 88 -11.94 13.27 -1.92
N VAL A 89 -11.55 12.44 -0.95
CA VAL A 89 -11.19 11.04 -1.23
C VAL A 89 -12.45 10.27 -1.58
N LYS A 90 -12.57 9.88 -2.85
CA LYS A 90 -13.65 9.02 -3.34
C LYS A 90 -13.13 7.60 -3.49
N ILE A 91 -13.91 6.63 -3.08
CA ILE A 91 -13.62 5.23 -3.30
C ILE A 91 -14.20 4.85 -4.66
N VAL A 92 -13.36 4.42 -5.59
CA VAL A 92 -13.77 4.04 -6.94
C VAL A 92 -13.43 2.57 -7.18
N CYS A 93 -14.23 1.89 -7.99
CA CYS A 93 -13.88 0.56 -8.46
C CYS A 93 -12.61 0.64 -9.33
N SER A 94 -11.70 -0.33 -9.19
CA SER A 94 -10.52 -0.43 -10.05
C SER A 94 -10.87 -0.79 -11.50
N ASN A 95 -12.04 -1.39 -11.73
CA ASN A 95 -12.51 -1.77 -13.04
C ASN A 95 -13.18 -0.58 -13.75
N GLU A 96 -12.54 -0.12 -14.83
CA GLU A 96 -13.00 1.01 -15.64
C GLU A 96 -14.39 0.78 -16.26
N LYS A 97 -14.78 -0.47 -16.50
CA LYS A 97 -16.10 -0.82 -17.07
C LYS A 97 -17.24 -0.73 -16.05
N CYS A 98 -16.93 -0.81 -14.75
CA CYS A 98 -17.96 -0.86 -13.72
C CYS A 98 -18.47 0.52 -13.32
N GLY A 99 -17.57 1.51 -13.19
CA GLY A 99 -17.94 2.87 -12.83
C GLY A 99 -18.51 3.06 -11.42
N TYR A 100 -18.47 2.05 -10.54
CA TYR A 100 -18.97 2.17 -9.17
C TYR A 100 -18.10 3.12 -8.33
N ILE A 101 -18.75 4.07 -7.65
CA ILE A 101 -18.12 5.10 -6.82
C ILE A 101 -18.86 5.16 -5.49
N LYS A 102 -18.11 5.20 -4.39
CA LYS A 102 -18.58 5.36 -3.01
C LYS A 102 -17.83 6.52 -2.38
N GLU A 103 -18.50 7.37 -1.63
CA GLU A 103 -17.84 8.43 -0.87
C GLU A 103 -17.23 7.83 0.39
N LYS A 104 -15.96 8.13 0.69
CA LYS A 104 -15.38 7.73 1.98
C LYS A 104 -16.09 8.59 3.03
N PRO A 105 -16.71 8.00 4.07
CA PRO A 105 -17.18 8.81 5.19
C PRO A 105 -15.96 9.58 5.71
N ALA A 106 -16.13 10.89 5.91
CA ALA A 106 -15.10 11.71 6.52
C ALA A 106 -14.81 11.07 7.88
N ASP A 107 -13.62 10.52 8.04
CA ASP A 107 -13.09 10.10 9.33
C ASP A 107 -12.89 11.40 10.11
N GLY A 108 -13.99 11.83 10.72
CA GLY A 108 -14.04 12.95 11.64
C GLY A 108 -14.20 12.33 13.01
N GLU A 109 -13.08 12.20 13.72
CA GLU A 109 -12.95 12.22 15.18
C GLU A 109 -11.48 12.44 15.54
#